data_AF-A0A932UD01-F1
#
_entry.id   AF-A0A932UD01-F1
#
_cell.length_a   1.000
_cell.length_b   1.000
_cell.length_c   1.000
_cell.angle_alpha   90.00
_cell.angle_beta   90.00
_cell.angle_gamma   90.00
#
_symmetry.space_group_name_H-M   'P 1'
#
loop_
_entity.id
_entity.type
_entity.pdbx_description
1 polymer ?
#
loop_
_entity_poly.entity_id
_entity_poly.type
_entity_poly.pdbx_seq_one_letter_code
_entity_poly.pdbx_strand_id
1 'polypeptide(L)'
;MRLENPFKKVERLKRVKNLPGENQDERVPPGQFLSERFPVLTYGETPRHPNLNGWDLRVFGLVGAEKRFSWADLMAMEQKTQTVDIHCVTRWSKLDPTWTGVPGRDFLKLIDVDPAATHVMA
;
A
#
# COMPACT_ATOMS: atom_id res chain seq x y z
N MET A 1 -14.97 -4.73 23.78
CA MET A 1 -14.50 -3.48 23.13
C MET A 1 -15.72 -2.77 22.54
N ARG A 2 -16.20 -1.66 23.13
CA ARG A 2 -17.35 -0.92 22.60
C ARG A 2 -16.88 -0.11 21.39
N LEU A 3 -17.28 -0.52 20.19
CA LEU A 3 -17.07 0.29 18.99
C LEU A 3 -17.83 1.61 19.19
N GLU A 4 -17.10 2.73 19.24
CA GLU A 4 -17.73 4.06 19.26
C GLU A 4 -18.68 4.18 18.07
N ASN A 5 -19.83 4.82 18.29
CA ASN A 5 -20.77 5.12 17.21
C ASN A 5 -20.01 5.91 16.11
N PRO A 6 -19.92 5.37 14.88
CA PRO A 6 -19.10 5.96 13.82
C PRO A 6 -19.55 7.37 13.44
N PHE A 7 -20.83 7.70 13.62
CA PHE A 7 -21.37 9.04 13.34
C PHE A 7 -20.89 10.09 14.34
N LYS A 8 -20.66 9.72 15.61
CA LYS A 8 -20.06 10.66 16.58
C LYS A 8 -18.62 11.02 16.22
N LYS A 9 -17.87 10.06 15.67
CA LYS A 9 -16.51 10.30 15.15
C LYS A 9 -16.54 11.27 13.96
N VAL A 10 -17.50 11.11 13.04
CA VAL A 10 -17.70 12.03 11.91
C VAL A 10 -18.03 13.45 12.39
N GLU A 11 -18.96 13.60 13.34
CA GLU A 11 -19.31 14.90 13.93
C GLU A 11 -18.14 15.60 14.64
N ARG A 12 -17.23 14.83 15.23
CA ARG A 12 -15.98 15.35 15.81
C ARG A 12 -15.02 15.82 14.71
N LEU A 13 -14.89 15.07 13.63
CA LEU A 13 -14.02 15.41 12.50
C LEU A 13 -14.46 16.69 11.77
N LYS A 14 -15.77 16.97 11.69
CA LYS A 14 -16.30 18.22 11.14
C LYS A 14 -15.85 19.47 11.91
N ARG A 15 -15.47 19.33 13.19
CA ARG A 15 -15.04 20.45 14.05
C ARG A 15 -13.54 20.66 14.06
N VAL A 16 -12.77 19.79 13.41
CA VAL A 16 -11.32 19.93 13.31
C VAL A 16 -11.03 21.09 12.37
N LYS A 17 -10.56 22.22 12.94
CA LYS A 17 -10.21 23.45 12.21
C LYS A 17 -8.74 23.51 11.80
N ASN A 18 -7.90 22.63 12.34
CA ASN A 18 -6.51 22.47 11.93
C ASN A 18 -6.47 21.65 10.63
N LEU A 19 -7.12 22.18 9.60
CA LEU A 19 -6.87 21.74 8.25
C LEU A 19 -5.54 22.40 7.85
N PRO A 20 -4.52 21.61 7.50
CA PRO A 20 -3.34 22.17 6.86
C PRO A 20 -3.75 23.07 5.69
N GLY A 21 -3.05 24.20 5.54
CA GLY A 21 -3.37 25.23 4.56
C GLY A 21 -3.34 24.70 3.12
N GLU A 22 -3.84 25.49 2.18
CA GLU A 22 -3.78 25.15 0.76
C GLU A 22 -2.34 24.88 0.34
N ASN A 23 -2.13 23.70 -0.24
CA ASN A 23 -0.84 23.37 -0.79
C ASN A 23 -0.69 24.05 -2.16
N GLN A 24 0.44 24.70 -2.38
CA GLN A 24 0.69 25.44 -3.62
C GLN A 24 1.28 24.56 -4.74
N ASP A 25 1.65 23.31 -4.44
CA ASP A 25 2.06 22.35 -5.46
C ASP A 25 0.83 21.78 -6.18
N GLU A 26 0.74 22.03 -7.49
CA GLU A 26 -0.36 21.59 -8.36
C GLU A 26 -0.54 20.07 -8.40
N ARG A 27 0.50 19.29 -8.02
CA ARG A 27 0.42 17.83 -7.90
C ARG A 27 -0.39 17.38 -6.69
N VAL A 28 -0.65 18.25 -5.71
CA VAL A 28 -1.41 17.88 -4.51
C VAL A 28 -2.91 18.07 -4.74
N PRO A 29 -3.72 17.00 -4.62
CA PRO A 29 -5.15 17.10 -4.84
C PRO A 29 -5.85 18.07 -3.87
N PRO A 30 -6.92 18.74 -4.30
CA PRO A 30 -7.68 19.64 -3.45
C PRO A 30 -8.11 19.00 -2.12
N GLY A 31 -7.90 19.73 -1.02
CA GLY A 31 -8.24 19.28 0.33
C GLY A 31 -7.27 18.27 0.95
N GLN A 32 -6.13 17.99 0.29
CA GLN A 32 -5.01 17.27 0.89
C GLN A 32 -3.88 18.22 1.29
N PHE A 33 -2.99 17.72 2.15
CA PHE A 33 -1.78 18.42 2.56
C PHE A 33 -0.51 17.64 2.30
N LEU A 34 0.59 18.34 2.04
CA LEU A 34 1.90 17.72 1.92
C LEU A 34 2.37 17.20 3.27
N SER A 35 2.78 15.94 3.29
CA SER A 35 3.44 15.35 4.44
C SER A 35 4.95 15.43 4.28
N GLU A 36 5.63 16.00 5.28
CA GLU A 36 7.09 16.02 5.33
C GLU A 36 7.67 14.62 5.58
N ARG A 37 7.00 13.82 6.42
CA ARG A 37 7.44 12.47 6.81
C ARG A 37 6.57 11.41 6.16
N PHE A 38 7.07 10.18 6.05
CA PHE A 38 6.25 9.06 5.61
C PHE A 38 5.32 8.63 6.76
N PRO A 39 3.98 8.72 6.61
CA PRO A 39 3.08 8.36 7.69
C PRO A 39 3.09 6.85 7.94
N VAL A 40 3.18 6.45 9.21
CA VAL A 40 3.02 5.05 9.59
C VAL A 40 1.54 4.79 9.83
N LEU A 41 0.94 3.95 8.98
CA LEU A 41 -0.47 3.55 9.06
C LEU A 41 -0.55 2.05 9.26
N THR A 42 -0.75 1.61 10.50
CA THR A 42 -0.95 0.19 10.81
C THR A 42 -2.40 -0.03 11.24
N TYR A 43 -3.07 -0.97 10.58
CA TYR A 43 -4.34 -1.50 11.02
C TYR A 43 -4.10 -2.85 11.71
N GLY A 44 -4.24 -2.90 13.04
CA GLY A 44 -4.00 -4.10 13.84
C GLY A 44 -2.56 -4.22 14.35
N GLU A 45 -2.15 -5.43 14.70
CA GLU A 45 -0.80 -5.71 15.19
C GLU A 45 0.20 -5.78 14.04
N THR A 46 1.37 -5.15 14.20
CA THR A 46 2.46 -5.26 13.23
C THR A 46 3.07 -6.67 13.30
N PRO A 47 3.07 -7.44 12.20
CA PRO A 47 3.73 -8.75 12.18
C PRO A 47 5.22 -8.61 12.51
N ARG A 48 5.72 -9.50 13.37
CA ARG A 48 7.14 -9.54 13.74
C ARG A 48 7.81 -10.74 13.09
N HIS A 49 8.75 -10.46 12.19
CA HIS A 49 9.59 -11.47 11.55
C HIS A 49 11.05 -11.22 11.95
N PRO A 50 11.60 -11.95 12.96
CA PRO A 50 12.98 -11.77 13.39
C PRO A 50 14.00 -12.03 12.28
N ASN A 51 13.65 -12.92 11.35
CA ASN A 51 14.31 -13.14 10.08
C ASN A 51 13.26 -13.55 9.03
N LEU A 52 13.68 -13.63 7.77
CA LEU A 52 12.81 -14.01 6.65
C LEU A 52 12.96 -15.49 6.26
N ASN A 53 13.62 -16.30 7.10
CA ASN A 53 13.71 -17.74 6.87
C ASN A 53 12.33 -18.37 7.11
N GLY A 54 11.79 -19.02 6.09
CA GLY A 54 10.44 -19.58 6.12
C GLY A 54 9.32 -18.57 5.84
N TRP A 55 9.64 -17.29 5.56
CA TRP A 55 8.68 -16.39 4.95
C TRP A 55 8.49 -16.76 3.48
N ASP A 56 7.24 -16.79 3.03
CA ASP A 56 6.91 -16.93 1.62
C ASP A 56 5.78 -16.00 1.18
N LEU A 57 5.80 -15.64 -0.11
CA LEU A 57 4.66 -15.08 -0.82
C LEU A 57 3.96 -16.23 -1.54
N ARG A 58 2.73 -16.55 -1.12
CA ARG A 58 1.89 -17.54 -1.78
C ARG A 58 0.95 -16.86 -2.78
N VAL A 59 0.93 -17.38 -4.01
CA VAL A 59 -0.03 -17.02 -5.07
C VAL A 59 -0.97 -18.20 -5.28
N PHE A 60 -2.26 -17.98 -5.09
CA PHE A 60 -3.30 -19.03 -5.11
C PHE A 60 -4.65 -18.47 -5.59
N GLY A 61 -5.64 -19.35 -5.78
CA GLY A 61 -6.96 -18.99 -6.30
C GLY A 61 -7.09 -19.34 -7.79
N LEU A 62 -7.52 -18.37 -8.60
CA LEU A 62 -7.73 -18.52 -10.05
C LEU A 62 -6.39 -18.45 -10.81
N VAL A 63 -5.55 -19.46 -10.60
CA VAL A 63 -4.24 -19.63 -11.25
C VAL A 63 -4.06 -21.10 -11.65
N GLY A 64 -3.33 -21.35 -12.74
CA GLY A 64 -3.11 -22.71 -13.26
C GLY A 64 -2.39 -23.63 -12.26
N ALA A 65 -1.49 -23.07 -11.46
CA ALA A 65 -0.90 -23.76 -10.30
C ALA A 65 -0.55 -22.76 -9.20
N GLU A 66 -0.80 -23.14 -7.95
CA GLU A 66 -0.34 -22.35 -6.81
C GLU A 66 1.18 -22.30 -6.77
N LYS A 67 1.72 -21.12 -6.44
CA LYS A 67 3.17 -20.89 -6.33
C LYS A 67 3.52 -20.27 -5.00
N ARG A 68 4.72 -20.58 -4.52
CA ARG A 68 5.33 -19.97 -3.34
C ARG A 68 6.68 -19.40 -3.75
N PHE A 69 6.95 -18.18 -3.31
CA PHE A 69 8.22 -17.51 -3.53
C PHE A 69 8.83 -17.20 -2.17
N SER A 70 10.04 -17.70 -1.94
CA SER A 70 10.80 -17.28 -0.77
C SER A 70 11.24 -15.82 -0.90
N TRP A 71 11.67 -15.22 0.21
CA TRP A 71 12.29 -13.89 0.15
C TRP A 71 13.49 -13.85 -0.80
N ALA A 72 14.32 -14.89 -0.82
CA ALA A 72 15.49 -14.97 -1.70
C ALA A 72 15.09 -15.01 -3.18
N ASP A 73 14.02 -15.74 -3.53
CA ASP A 73 13.50 -15.78 -4.90
C ASP A 73 13.09 -14.38 -5.37
N LEU A 74 12.38 -13.62 -4.51
CA LEU A 74 11.96 -12.26 -4.84
C LEU A 74 13.15 -11.30 -5.00
N MET A 75 14.20 -11.44 -4.18
CA MET A 75 15.39 -10.59 -4.28
C MET A 75 16.27 -10.93 -5.49
N ALA A 76 16.20 -12.15 -6.02
CA ALA A 76 16.91 -12.56 -7.22
C ALA A 76 16.24 -12.06 -8.52
N MET A 77 14.97 -11.64 -8.47
CA MET A 77 14.25 -11.08 -9.61
C MET A 77 14.77 -9.67 -9.97
N GLU A 78 14.54 -9.28 -11.22
CA GLU A 78 14.86 -7.94 -11.69
C GLU A 78 14.13 -6.87 -10.85
N GLN A 79 14.92 -6.03 -10.17
CA GLN A 79 14.42 -4.91 -9.38
C GLN A 79 14.37 -3.65 -10.25
N LYS A 80 13.29 -2.88 -10.16
CA LYS A 80 13.20 -1.56 -10.78
C LYS A 80 12.96 -0.50 -9.72
N THR A 81 13.52 0.68 -9.97
CA THR A 81 13.33 1.86 -9.14
C THR A 81 12.40 2.83 -9.82
N GLN A 82 11.41 3.32 -9.08
CA GLN A 82 10.44 4.31 -9.54
C GLN A 82 10.18 5.37 -8.48
N THR A 83 10.00 6.61 -8.90
CA THR A 83 9.59 7.72 -8.04
C THR A 83 8.16 8.09 -8.40
N VAL A 84 7.23 7.90 -7.47
CA VAL A 84 5.79 8.08 -7.71
C VAL A 84 5.11 8.69 -6.50
N ASP A 85 4.27 9.69 -6.74
CA ASP A 85 3.54 10.38 -5.68
C ASP A 85 2.50 9.47 -5.02
N ILE A 86 2.26 9.67 -3.72
CA ILE A 86 1.20 8.98 -2.97
C ILE A 86 0.21 10.00 -2.45
N HIS A 87 -1.08 9.78 -2.73
CA HIS A 87 -2.19 10.59 -2.22
C HIS A 87 -3.16 9.69 -1.45
N CYS A 88 -3.28 9.92 -0.14
CA CYS A 88 -4.10 9.09 0.72
C CYS A 88 -5.50 9.69 0.90
N VAL A 89 -6.52 8.83 0.89
CA VAL A 89 -7.91 9.20 1.17
C VAL A 89 -8.11 9.82 2.57
N THR A 90 -7.15 9.64 3.48
CA THR A 90 -7.11 10.32 4.79
C THR A 90 -6.47 11.72 4.74
N ARG A 91 -6.36 12.29 3.52
CA ARG A 91 -6.05 13.68 3.19
C ARG A 91 -4.58 14.10 3.24
N TRP A 92 -3.64 13.17 3.28
CA TRP A 92 -2.22 13.51 3.16
C TRP A 92 -1.66 13.06 1.81
N SER A 93 -0.73 13.84 1.28
CA SER A 93 0.06 13.52 0.09
C SER A 93 1.54 13.45 0.44
N LYS A 94 2.28 12.51 -0.16
CA LYS A 94 3.74 12.48 -0.13
C LYS A 94 4.24 12.48 -1.56
N LEU A 95 4.92 13.56 -1.93
CA LEU A 95 5.50 13.71 -3.26
C LEU A 95 6.91 13.11 -3.29
N ASP A 96 7.25 12.59 -4.46
CA ASP A 96 8.56 12.06 -4.82
C ASP A 96 9.12 10.93 -3.90
N PRO A 97 8.32 10.02 -3.29
CA PRO A 97 8.88 8.84 -2.66
C PRO A 97 9.43 7.88 -3.73
N THR A 98 10.62 7.36 -3.48
CA THR A 98 11.31 6.40 -4.35
C THR A 98 11.12 4.99 -3.82
N TRP A 99 10.74 4.08 -4.71
CA TRP A 99 10.47 2.67 -4.43
C TRP A 99 11.36 1.79 -5.28
N THR A 100 11.94 0.75 -4.67
CA THR A 100 12.66 -0.31 -5.40
C THR A 100 12.00 -1.64 -5.09
N GLY A 101 11.68 -2.39 -6.14
CA GLY A 101 11.00 -3.67 -6.01
C GLY A 101 10.84 -4.39 -7.34
N VAL A 102 10.25 -5.59 -7.28
CA VAL A 102 9.85 -6.35 -8.47
C VAL A 102 8.59 -5.71 -9.07
N PRO A 103 8.60 -5.29 -10.34
CA PRO A 103 7.40 -4.75 -10.98
C PRO A 103 6.28 -5.79 -11.02
N GLY A 104 5.08 -5.44 -10.54
CA GLY A 104 3.95 -6.38 -10.51
C GLY A 104 3.62 -6.97 -11.89
N ARG A 105 3.77 -6.18 -12.97
CA ARG A 105 3.59 -6.66 -14.35
C ARG A 105 4.59 -7.73 -14.76
N ASP A 106 5.83 -7.64 -14.26
CA ASP A 106 6.88 -8.61 -14.56
C ASP A 106 6.71 -9.85 -13.68
N PHE A 107 6.34 -9.67 -12.41
CA PHE A 107 5.99 -10.77 -11.50
C PHE A 107 4.83 -11.61 -12.04
N LEU A 108 3.76 -10.98 -12.55
CA LEU A 108 2.59 -11.69 -13.09
C LEU A 108 2.91 -12.56 -14.31
N LYS A 109 3.98 -12.29 -15.06
CA LYS A 109 4.41 -13.18 -16.17
C LYS A 109 4.87 -14.55 -15.68
N LEU A 110 5.23 -14.67 -14.40
CA LEU A 110 5.61 -15.93 -13.78
C LEU A 110 4.39 -16.75 -13.34
N ILE A 111 3.18 -16.15 -13.39
CA ILE A 111 1.94 -16.75 -12.92
C ILE A 111 1.06 -17.05 -14.14
N ASP A 112 0.58 -18.29 -14.23
CA ASP A 112 -0.45 -18.64 -15.19
C ASP A 112 -1.80 -18.23 -14.60
N VAL A 113 -2.23 -17.00 -14.85
CA VAL A 113 -3.49 -16.45 -14.31
C VAL A 113 -4.64 -16.95 -15.15
N ASP A 114 -5.66 -17.53 -14.50
CA ASP A 114 -6.86 -17.99 -15.20
C ASP A 114 -7.57 -16.78 -15.86
N PRO A 115 -7.97 -16.85 -17.15
CA PRO A 115 -8.67 -15.76 -17.82
C PRO A 115 -9.98 -15.31 -17.16
N ALA A 116 -10.60 -16.14 -16.30
CA ALA A 116 -11.76 -15.77 -15.51
C ALA A 116 -11.41 -14.86 -14.31
N ALA A 117 -10.14 -14.73 -13.94
CA ALA A 117 -9.70 -13.85 -12.88
C ALA A 117 -9.92 -12.38 -13.27
N THR A 118 -10.71 -11.67 -12.47
CA THR A 118 -11.03 -10.25 -12.70
C THR A 118 -10.33 -9.31 -11.72
N HIS A 119 -9.85 -9.84 -10.59
CA HIS A 119 -9.29 -9.07 -9.49
C HIS A 119 -8.14 -9.83 -8.84
N VAL A 120 -7.23 -9.08 -8.21
CA VAL A 120 -6.18 -9.61 -7.33
C VAL A 120 -6.50 -9.14 -5.91
N MET A 121 -6.41 -10.06 -4.94
CA MET A 121 -6.50 -9.72 -3.51
C MET A 121 -5.13 -9.95 -2.87
N ALA A 122 -4.70 -9.01 -2.03
CA ALA A 122 -3.41 -9.02 -1.35
C ALA A 122 -3.52 -8.32 0.00
#